data_AF-A0A9E4T894-F1
#
_entry.id   AF-A0A9E4T894-F1
#
_cell.length_a   1.000
_cell.length_b   1.000
_cell.length_c   1.000
_cell.angle_alpha   90.00
_cell.angle_beta   90.00
_cell.angle_gamma   90.00
#
_symmetry.space_group_name_H-M   'P 1'
#
loop_
_entity.id
_entity.type
_entity.pdbx_description
1 polymer ?
#
loop_
_entity_poly.entity_id
_entity_poly.type
_entity_poly.pdbx_seq_one_letter_code
_entity_poly.pdbx_strand_id
1 'polypeptide(L)'
;DLSPLVGASHALGKVMKPGDIAIFESTVYPGATEEVCVPIMEQESGLTFNQDFYVGYSPERINPGDKEHRLPTIKKVTSGSTPEVADFVDELYKSVITAGTHKASSIKVAEAAKVIENTQRDVNIALINELALIFNKLNIDTLEVLEAAGSKWNFLPFRPG
;
A
#
# COMPACT_ATOMS: atom_id res chain seq x y z
N ASP A 1 13.14 -6.32 4.39
CA ASP A 1 13.27 -7.75 4.74
C ASP A 1 11.93 -8.42 4.42
N LEU A 2 11.93 -9.48 3.60
CA LEU A 2 10.72 -10.23 3.23
C LEU A 2 10.53 -11.51 4.06
N SER A 3 11.42 -11.81 5.00
CA SER A 3 11.37 -13.05 5.79
C SER A 3 10.00 -13.33 6.41
N PRO A 4 9.27 -12.34 6.99
CA PRO A 4 7.92 -12.59 7.52
C PRO A 4 6.90 -12.96 6.43
N LEU A 5 6.98 -12.31 5.26
CA LEU A 5 6.10 -12.56 4.14
C LEU A 5 6.34 -13.95 3.54
N VAL A 6 7.60 -14.30 3.33
CA VAL A 6 8.04 -15.64 2.88
C VAL A 6 7.57 -16.72 3.86
N GLY A 7 7.77 -16.50 5.16
CA GLY A 7 7.30 -17.43 6.20
C GLY A 7 5.78 -17.61 6.18
N ALA A 8 5.02 -16.53 5.99
CA ALA A 8 3.57 -16.59 5.84
C ALA A 8 3.14 -17.36 4.57
N SER A 9 3.83 -17.16 3.45
CA SER A 9 3.57 -17.90 2.20
C SER A 9 3.82 -19.41 2.36
N HIS A 10 4.89 -19.80 3.06
CA HIS A 10 5.13 -21.22 3.38
C HIS A 10 4.02 -21.81 4.26
N ALA A 11 3.56 -21.06 5.26
CA ALA A 11 2.50 -21.50 6.15
C ALA A 11 1.16 -21.66 5.42
N LEU A 12 0.81 -20.69 4.57
CA LEU A 12 -0.40 -20.70 3.74
C LEU A 12 -0.38 -21.85 2.74
N GLY A 13 0.72 -22.04 2.00
CA GLY A 13 0.82 -23.08 0.98
C GLY A 13 0.55 -24.49 1.54
N LYS A 14 0.95 -24.78 2.79
CA LYS A 14 0.73 -26.08 3.42
C LYS A 14 -0.72 -26.40 3.79
N VAL A 15 -1.57 -25.38 3.88
CA VAL A 15 -2.97 -25.52 4.33
C VAL A 15 -4.00 -25.16 3.25
N MET A 16 -3.52 -24.56 2.14
CA MET A 16 -4.32 -24.11 1.02
C MET A 16 -5.00 -25.27 0.29
N LYS A 17 -6.20 -25.02 -0.23
CA LYS A 17 -7.01 -25.96 -0.99
C LYS A 17 -7.40 -25.37 -2.35
N PRO A 18 -7.80 -26.22 -3.32
CA PRO A 18 -8.37 -25.74 -4.57
C PRO A 18 -9.56 -24.80 -4.32
N GLY A 19 -9.56 -23.64 -4.98
CA GLY A 19 -10.53 -22.56 -4.87
C GLY A 19 -10.14 -21.45 -3.88
N ASP A 20 -9.08 -21.60 -3.09
CA ASP A 20 -8.69 -20.59 -2.10
C ASP A 20 -8.17 -19.30 -2.75
N ILE A 21 -8.41 -18.17 -2.08
CA ILE A 21 -7.94 -16.83 -2.47
C ILE A 21 -7.12 -16.25 -1.32
N ALA A 22 -5.81 -16.13 -1.50
CA ALA A 22 -4.91 -15.51 -0.51
C ALA A 22 -4.80 -14.00 -0.76
N ILE A 23 -5.22 -13.19 0.21
CA ILE A 23 -5.18 -11.72 0.10
C ILE A 23 -4.01 -11.16 0.92
N PHE A 24 -3.13 -10.42 0.26
CA PHE A 24 -1.96 -9.79 0.89
C PHE A 24 -2.22 -8.32 1.20
N GLU A 25 -1.88 -7.89 2.42
CA GLU A 25 -1.98 -6.48 2.84
C GLU A 25 -0.63 -5.84 3.20
N SER A 26 0.43 -6.65 3.21
CA SER A 26 1.79 -6.21 3.53
C SER A 26 2.31 -5.25 2.46
N THR A 27 2.96 -4.15 2.88
CA THR A 27 3.62 -3.26 1.92
C THR A 27 4.87 -3.92 1.37
N VAL A 28 4.90 -4.05 0.04
CA VAL A 28 5.98 -4.72 -0.70
C VAL A 28 6.32 -3.93 -1.97
N TYR A 29 7.39 -4.33 -2.65
CA TYR A 29 7.71 -3.76 -3.96
C TYR A 29 6.76 -4.31 -5.04
N PRO A 30 6.58 -3.59 -6.16
CA PRO A 30 5.69 -4.04 -7.24
C PRO A 30 6.18 -5.35 -7.87
N GLY A 31 5.36 -6.39 -7.80
CA GLY A 31 5.65 -7.74 -8.24
C GLY A 31 5.92 -8.73 -7.12
N ALA A 32 6.18 -8.29 -5.88
CA ALA A 32 6.56 -9.20 -4.81
C ALA A 32 5.52 -10.29 -4.53
N THR A 33 4.23 -9.97 -4.59
CA THR A 33 3.16 -10.97 -4.40
C THR A 33 3.25 -12.09 -5.44
N GLU A 34 3.38 -11.75 -6.72
CA GLU A 34 3.38 -12.71 -7.83
C GLU A 34 4.75 -13.39 -8.03
N GLU A 35 5.84 -12.68 -7.76
CA GLU A 35 7.21 -13.12 -8.06
C GLU A 35 7.86 -13.87 -6.87
N VAL A 36 7.37 -13.67 -5.65
CA VAL A 36 7.91 -14.29 -4.43
C VAL A 36 6.90 -15.18 -3.74
N CYS A 37 5.71 -14.65 -3.41
CA CYS A 37 4.75 -15.39 -2.59
C CYS A 37 4.11 -16.55 -3.37
N VAL A 38 3.68 -16.29 -4.61
CA VAL A 38 3.00 -17.29 -5.45
C VAL A 38 3.87 -18.54 -5.67
N PRO A 39 5.14 -18.45 -6.10
CA PRO A 39 5.98 -19.64 -6.30
C PRO A 39 6.14 -20.50 -5.02
N ILE A 40 6.24 -19.86 -3.86
CA ILE A 40 6.32 -20.56 -2.57
C ILE A 40 5.01 -21.32 -2.30
N MET A 41 3.87 -20.67 -2.54
CA MET A 41 2.56 -21.28 -2.33
C MET A 41 2.31 -22.44 -3.31
N GLU A 42 2.68 -22.31 -4.58
CA GLU A 42 2.63 -23.40 -5.56
C GLU A 42 3.48 -24.60 -5.10
N GLN A 43 4.73 -24.33 -4.69
CA GLN A 43 5.66 -25.38 -4.25
C GLN A 43 5.14 -26.15 -3.01
N GLU A 44 4.61 -25.45 -2.02
CA GLU A 44 4.18 -26.06 -0.76
C GLU A 44 2.82 -26.76 -0.87
N SER A 45 1.93 -26.26 -1.73
CA SER A 45 0.57 -26.81 -1.90
C SER A 45 0.48 -27.89 -2.99
N GLY A 46 1.36 -27.83 -3.99
CA GLY A 46 1.23 -28.59 -5.24
C GLY A 46 0.07 -28.12 -6.14
N LEU A 47 -0.55 -26.98 -5.83
CA LEU A 47 -1.61 -26.35 -6.61
C LEU A 47 -1.03 -25.37 -7.63
N THR A 48 -1.78 -25.10 -8.70
CA THR A 48 -1.37 -24.19 -9.76
C THR A 48 -2.04 -22.82 -9.63
N PHE A 49 -1.25 -21.76 -9.69
CA PHE A 49 -1.74 -20.39 -9.61
C PHE A 49 -2.69 -20.05 -10.77
N ASN A 50 -3.76 -19.31 -10.48
CA ASN A 50 -4.85 -18.92 -11.38
C ASN A 50 -5.63 -20.08 -12.01
N GLN A 51 -5.45 -21.30 -11.50
CA GLN A 51 -6.22 -22.49 -11.90
C GLN A 51 -6.83 -23.16 -10.68
N ASP A 52 -5.98 -23.48 -9.71
CA ASP A 52 -6.38 -24.14 -8.47
C ASP A 52 -6.47 -23.16 -7.31
N PHE A 53 -5.67 -22.10 -7.27
CA PHE A 53 -5.79 -21.04 -6.26
C PHE A 53 -5.50 -19.67 -6.87
N TYR A 54 -5.88 -18.62 -6.14
CA TYR A 54 -5.78 -17.25 -6.61
C TYR A 54 -5.20 -16.34 -5.53
N VAL A 55 -4.79 -15.13 -5.94
CA VAL A 55 -4.30 -14.13 -4.99
C VAL A 55 -4.99 -12.79 -5.17
N GLY A 56 -5.13 -12.06 -4.07
CA GLY A 56 -5.59 -10.69 -4.03
C GLY A 56 -4.59 -9.80 -3.30
N TYR A 57 -4.72 -8.49 -3.48
CA TYR A 57 -3.89 -7.52 -2.76
C TYR A 57 -4.70 -6.27 -2.37
N SER A 58 -4.58 -5.85 -1.12
CA SER A 58 -5.19 -4.64 -0.58
C SER A 58 -4.28 -4.02 0.49
N PRO A 59 -3.45 -3.02 0.15
CA PRO A 59 -2.45 -2.51 1.09
C PRO A 59 -3.10 -1.83 2.29
N GLU A 60 -2.49 -1.97 3.47
CA GLU A 60 -2.90 -1.23 4.67
C GLU A 60 -2.67 0.28 4.49
N ARG A 61 -3.62 1.09 4.96
CA ARG A 61 -3.60 2.57 4.89
C ARG A 61 -3.96 3.25 6.21
N ILE A 62 -4.25 2.49 7.27
CA ILE A 62 -4.51 3.02 8.61
C ILE A 62 -3.21 3.52 9.24
N ASN A 63 -3.32 4.61 9.99
CA ASN A 63 -2.28 5.09 10.88
C ASN A 63 -2.67 4.76 12.34
N PRO A 64 -1.86 4.02 13.11
CA PRO A 64 -2.24 3.55 14.46
C PRO A 64 -2.61 4.66 15.47
N GLY A 65 -2.17 5.90 15.23
CA GLY A 65 -2.50 7.06 16.06
C GLY A 65 -3.69 7.89 15.58
N ASP A 66 -4.25 7.58 14.41
CA ASP A 66 -5.31 8.36 13.78
C ASP A 66 -6.70 7.84 14.20
N LYS A 67 -7.40 8.63 15.01
CA LYS A 67 -8.73 8.28 15.52
C LYS A 67 -9.85 8.69 14.56
N GLU A 68 -9.58 9.56 13.60
CA GLU A 68 -10.55 10.07 12.63
C GLU A 68 -10.61 9.14 11.41
N HIS A 69 -9.45 8.69 10.94
CA HIS A 69 -9.31 7.80 9.79
C HIS A 69 -9.12 6.35 10.25
N ARG A 70 -10.25 5.67 10.50
CA ARG A 70 -10.30 4.25 10.89
C ARG A 70 -10.49 3.36 9.65
N LEU A 71 -10.32 2.04 9.80
CA LEU A 71 -10.47 1.07 8.70
C LEU A 71 -11.70 1.34 7.82
N PRO A 72 -12.94 1.51 8.36
CA PRO A 72 -14.12 1.68 7.51
C PRO A 72 -14.16 3.03 6.77
N THR A 73 -13.44 4.04 7.26
CA THR A 73 -13.55 5.44 6.79
C THR A 73 -12.42 5.83 5.84
N ILE A 74 -11.46 4.94 5.58
CA ILE A 74 -10.38 5.15 4.60
C ILE A 74 -10.69 4.35 3.34
N LYS A 75 -10.64 5.02 2.18
CA LYS A 75 -10.76 4.35 0.89
C LYS A 75 -9.60 3.35 0.70
N LYS A 76 -9.92 2.06 0.53
CA LYS A 76 -8.93 1.00 0.28
C LYS A 76 -8.67 0.83 -1.22
N VAL A 77 -7.45 0.43 -1.56
CA VAL A 77 -7.11 -0.08 -2.90
C VAL A 77 -7.31 -1.59 -2.87
N THR A 78 -7.89 -2.16 -3.92
CA THR A 78 -8.18 -3.60 -4.06
C THR A 78 -7.68 -4.08 -5.41
N SER A 79 -7.28 -5.35 -5.50
CA SER A 79 -6.84 -5.98 -6.75
C SER A 79 -6.85 -7.49 -6.61
N GLY A 80 -6.89 -8.19 -7.76
CA GLY A 80 -6.87 -9.64 -7.83
C GLY A 80 -6.02 -10.12 -9.00
N SER A 81 -5.63 -11.39 -8.97
CA SER A 81 -4.82 -12.04 -10.00
C SER A 81 -5.58 -12.34 -11.29
N THR A 82 -6.92 -12.36 -11.24
CA THR A 82 -7.82 -12.38 -12.39
C THR A 82 -8.92 -11.32 -12.23
N PRO A 83 -9.65 -10.95 -13.30
CA PRO A 83 -10.78 -10.03 -13.19
C PRO A 83 -11.84 -10.46 -12.17
N GLU A 84 -12.16 -11.76 -12.12
CA GLU A 84 -13.15 -12.34 -11.22
C GLU A 84 -12.69 -12.27 -9.76
N VAL A 85 -11.42 -12.56 -9.53
CA VAL A 85 -10.81 -12.44 -8.19
C VAL A 85 -10.72 -10.98 -7.77
N ALA A 86 -10.44 -10.06 -8.70
CA ALA A 86 -10.43 -8.64 -8.42
C ALA A 86 -11.83 -8.14 -8.02
N ASP A 87 -12.89 -8.62 -8.67
CA ASP A 87 -14.27 -8.34 -8.29
C ASP A 87 -14.61 -8.91 -6.91
N PHE A 88 -14.25 -10.16 -6.64
CA PHE A 88 -14.46 -10.80 -5.34
C PHE A 88 -13.79 -10.03 -4.21
N VAL A 89 -12.50 -9.70 -4.37
CA VAL A 89 -11.73 -8.94 -3.38
C VAL A 89 -12.35 -7.56 -3.18
N ASP A 90 -12.73 -6.88 -4.26
CA ASP A 90 -13.34 -5.55 -4.19
C ASP A 90 -14.66 -5.55 -3.40
N GLU A 91 -15.55 -6.51 -3.68
CA GLU A 91 -16.81 -6.66 -2.96
C GLU A 91 -16.60 -7.08 -1.48
N LEU A 92 -15.64 -7.95 -1.21
CA LEU A 92 -15.27 -8.32 0.16
C LEU A 92 -14.90 -7.08 0.98
N TYR A 93 -14.02 -6.21 0.47
CA TYR A 93 -13.65 -5.00 1.19
C TYR A 93 -14.79 -3.98 1.24
N LYS A 94 -15.59 -3.81 0.19
CA LYS A 94 -16.78 -2.91 0.22
C LYS A 94 -17.76 -3.27 1.34
N SER A 95 -17.84 -4.54 1.73
CA SER A 95 -18.72 -4.96 2.84
C SER A 95 -18.37 -4.33 4.19
N VAL A 96 -17.12 -3.86 4.37
CA VAL A 96 -16.63 -3.25 5.62
C VAL A 96 -16.07 -1.83 5.45
N ILE A 97 -15.73 -1.41 4.23
CA ILE A 97 -15.15 -0.10 3.94
C ILE A 97 -16.22 0.88 3.44
N THR A 98 -16.82 1.63 4.37
CA THR A 98 -17.84 2.65 4.07
C THR A 98 -17.35 3.81 3.18
N ALA A 99 -16.05 4.12 3.19
CA ALA A 99 -15.46 5.11 2.27
C ALA A 99 -15.29 4.59 0.83
N GLY A 100 -15.67 3.34 0.58
CA GLY A 100 -15.55 2.66 -0.70
C GLY A 100 -14.14 2.16 -0.99
N THR A 101 -13.99 1.60 -2.18
CA THR A 101 -12.76 0.98 -2.66
C THR A 101 -12.31 1.58 -3.99
N HIS A 102 -11.06 1.34 -4.35
CA HIS A 102 -10.50 1.59 -5.67
C HIS A 102 -9.89 0.30 -6.20
N LYS A 103 -10.61 -0.38 -7.09
CA LYS A 103 -10.13 -1.58 -7.76
C LYS A 103 -9.09 -1.22 -8.80
N ALA A 104 -7.83 -1.54 -8.51
CA ALA A 104 -6.72 -1.37 -9.43
C ALA A 104 -6.75 -2.41 -10.55
N SER A 105 -6.11 -2.10 -11.67
CA SER A 105 -6.08 -2.98 -12.85
C SER A 105 -5.24 -4.25 -12.66
N SER A 106 -4.32 -4.27 -11.69
CA SER A 106 -3.53 -5.45 -11.33
C SER A 106 -2.94 -5.30 -9.92
N ILE A 107 -2.47 -6.42 -9.36
CA ILE A 107 -1.75 -6.46 -8.07
C ILE A 107 -0.51 -5.57 -8.12
N LYS A 108 0.27 -5.67 -9.20
CA LYS A 108 1.46 -4.85 -9.42
C LYS A 108 1.17 -3.34 -9.39
N VAL A 109 0.03 -2.91 -9.94
CA VAL A 109 -0.41 -1.49 -9.88
C VAL A 109 -0.79 -1.10 -8.45
N ALA A 110 -1.50 -1.95 -7.71
CA ALA A 110 -1.86 -1.69 -6.32
C ALA A 110 -0.63 -1.62 -5.38
N GLU A 111 0.36 -2.49 -5.58
CA GLU A 111 1.65 -2.45 -4.87
C GLU A 111 2.39 -1.15 -5.19
N ALA A 112 2.49 -0.78 -6.47
CA ALA A 112 3.17 0.45 -6.90
C ALA A 112 2.50 1.73 -6.36
N ALA A 113 1.17 1.77 -6.33
CA ALA A 113 0.43 2.90 -5.74
C ALA A 113 0.86 3.14 -4.29
N LYS A 114 0.98 2.07 -3.49
CA LYS A 114 1.39 2.18 -2.10
C LYS A 114 2.82 2.67 -1.92
N VAL A 115 3.74 2.23 -2.79
CA VAL A 115 5.14 2.68 -2.79
C VAL A 115 5.23 4.17 -3.11
N ILE A 116 4.47 4.65 -4.10
CA ILE A 116 4.46 6.07 -4.49
C ILE A 116 3.89 6.95 -3.37
N GLU A 117 2.81 6.52 -2.70
CA GLU A 117 2.22 7.25 -1.56
C GLU A 117 3.26 7.59 -0.50
N ASN A 118 4.05 6.59 -0.08
CA ASN A 118 5.08 6.77 0.94
C ASN A 118 6.27 7.58 0.39
N THR A 119 6.75 7.25 -0.81
CA THR A 119 7.92 7.91 -1.40
C THR A 119 7.69 9.39 -1.64
N GLN A 120 6.50 9.77 -2.12
CA GLN A 120 6.13 11.17 -2.32
C GLN A 120 6.22 11.95 -1.00
N ARG A 121 5.67 11.40 0.09
CA ARG A 121 5.71 12.04 1.40
C ARG A 121 7.14 12.23 1.88
N ASP A 122 7.95 11.18 1.82
CA ASP A 122 9.31 11.19 2.36
C ASP A 122 10.22 12.17 1.60
N VAL A 123 10.16 12.17 0.27
CA VAL A 123 10.94 13.10 -0.57
C VAL A 123 10.56 14.55 -0.27
N ASN A 124 9.26 14.84 -0.11
CA ASN A 124 8.82 16.19 0.20
C ASN A 124 9.23 16.62 1.61
N ILE A 125 9.12 15.75 2.62
CA ILE A 125 9.59 16.05 3.98
C ILE A 125 11.10 16.29 3.99
N ALA A 126 11.88 15.45 3.30
CA ALA A 126 13.33 15.62 3.19
C ALA A 126 13.70 16.96 2.53
N LEU A 127 13.00 17.35 1.47
CA LEU A 127 13.18 18.65 0.84
C LEU A 127 12.92 19.81 1.81
N ILE A 128 11.82 19.77 2.57
CA ILE A 128 11.50 20.82 3.54
C ILE A 128 12.52 20.86 4.67
N ASN A 129 13.02 19.70 5.13
CA ASN A 129 14.10 19.64 6.13
C ASN A 129 15.40 20.29 5.62
N GLU A 130 15.81 20.02 4.37
CA GLU A 130 16.99 20.65 3.78
C GLU A 130 16.82 22.17 3.63
N LEU A 131 15.64 22.63 3.20
CA LEU A 131 15.33 24.06 3.13
C LEU A 131 15.36 24.71 4.51
N ALA A 132 14.84 24.05 5.55
CA ALA A 132 14.87 24.54 6.92
C ALA A 132 16.31 24.78 7.41
N LEU A 133 17.25 23.88 7.07
CA LEU A 133 18.67 24.04 7.39
C LEU A 133 19.29 25.25 6.68
N ILE A 134 18.91 25.50 5.42
CA ILE A 134 19.39 26.67 4.65
C ILE A 134 18.83 27.96 5.25
N PHE A 135 17.52 28.03 5.52
CA PHE A 135 16.88 29.20 6.09
C PHE A 135 17.43 29.55 7.47
N ASN A 136 17.69 28.54 8.30
CA ASN A 136 18.33 28.74 9.60
C ASN A 136 19.73 29.37 9.46
N LYS A 137 20.56 28.91 8.51
CA LYS A 137 21.87 29.54 8.23
C LYS A 137 21.76 30.99 7.74
N LEU A 138 20.64 31.37 7.14
CA LEU A 138 20.35 32.72 6.69
C LEU A 138 19.63 33.57 7.74
N ASN A 139 19.37 33.04 8.94
CA ASN A 139 18.54 33.65 9.98
C ASN A 139 17.10 33.99 9.51
N ILE A 140 16.50 33.11 8.71
CA ILE A 140 15.13 33.20 8.22
C ILE A 140 14.26 32.15 8.92
N ASP A 141 13.08 32.53 9.40
CA ASP A 141 12.12 31.59 9.98
C ASP A 141 11.53 30.69 8.88
N THR A 142 11.72 29.38 9.02
CA THR A 142 11.19 28.39 8.09
C THR A 142 9.66 28.41 8.05
N LEU A 143 8.99 28.63 9.19
CA LEU A 143 7.52 28.66 9.23
C LEU A 143 6.98 29.87 8.47
N GLU A 144 7.58 31.05 8.64
CA GLU A 144 7.20 32.26 7.91
C GLU A 144 7.33 32.06 6.39
N VAL A 145 8.43 31.45 5.94
CA VAL A 145 8.64 31.13 4.51
C VAL A 145 7.59 30.15 3.99
N LEU A 146 7.27 29.11 4.75
CA LEU A 146 6.26 28.11 4.36
C LEU A 146 4.85 28.70 4.32
N GLU A 147 4.51 29.60 5.24
CA GLU A 147 3.23 30.33 5.23
C GLU A 147 3.13 31.27 4.02
N ALA A 148 4.20 32.00 3.72
CA ALA A 148 4.26 32.86 2.53
C ALA A 148 4.13 32.04 1.23
N ALA A 149 4.87 30.93 1.10
CA ALA A 149 4.78 30.03 -0.05
C ALA A 149 3.40 29.38 -0.18
N GLY A 150 2.78 29.04 0.95
CA GLY A 150 1.43 28.49 1.07
C GLY A 150 0.31 29.40 0.55
N SER A 151 0.57 30.70 0.36
CA SER A 151 -0.38 31.61 -0.30
C SER A 151 -0.64 31.27 -1.78
N LYS A 152 0.25 30.51 -2.42
CA LYS A 152 0.09 30.06 -3.80
C LYS A 152 -0.89 28.88 -3.86
N TRP A 153 -1.93 29.01 -4.68
CA TRP A 153 -3.07 28.09 -4.79
C TRP A 153 -2.74 26.60 -5.02
N ASN A 154 -1.57 26.27 -5.58
CA ASN A 154 -1.14 24.90 -5.84
C ASN A 154 0.09 24.47 -5.02
N PHE A 155 0.43 25.22 -3.97
CA PHE A 155 1.47 24.82 -3.04
C PHE A 155 0.98 23.66 -2.18
N LEU A 156 1.81 22.62 -2.05
CA LEU A 156 1.53 21.48 -1.19
C LEU A 156 2.24 21.69 0.16
N PRO A 157 1.51 21.93 1.26
CA PRO A 157 2.09 22.42 2.51
C PRO A 157 2.69 21.28 3.35
N PHE A 158 3.84 20.75 2.92
CA PHE A 158 4.63 19.84 3.72
C PHE A 158 5.34 20.61 4.85
N ARG A 159 5.47 19.97 6.02
CA ARG A 159 6.16 20.53 7.18
C ARG A 159 7.44 19.75 7.47
N PRO A 160 8.49 20.39 8.01
CA PRO A 160 9.68 19.68 8.46
C PRO A 160 9.33 18.76 9.64
N GLY A 161 10.12 17.70 9.82
CA GLY A 161 9.93 16.67 10.85
C GLY A 161 11.18 15.84 11.08
#